data_AF-T0PHJ2-F1
#
_entry.id   AF-T0PHJ2-F1
#
_cell.length_a   1.000
_cell.length_b   1.000
_cell.length_c   1.000
_cell.angle_alpha   90.00
_cell.angle_beta   90.00
_cell.angle_gamma   90.00
#
_symmetry.space_group_name_H-M   'P 1'
#
loop_
_entity.id
_entity.type
_entity.pdbx_description
1 polymer ?
#
loop_
_entity_poly.entity_id
_entity_poly.type
_entity_poly.pdbx_seq_one_letter_code
_entity_poly.pdbx_strand_id
1 'polypeptide(L)'
;MENIELTTRLKIWEGAILVEHQGRATIRHKIEQLLKLNASEAEIAALVEQYKAQYSDYGYKREETIAFHSQRVRDPFLPTQDIEMPLGELPCEGVQGRVQLGEAIHSCQACVFADRCSYLD
;
A
#
# COMPACT_ATOMS: atom_id res chain seq x y z
N MET A 1 -18.96 9.75 -20.08
CA MET A 1 -18.88 10.57 -18.85
C MET A 1 -17.70 10.17 -17.97
N GLU A 2 -17.45 8.88 -17.76
CA GLU A 2 -16.36 8.35 -16.93
C GLU A 2 -14.95 8.87 -17.28
N ASN A 3 -14.62 9.04 -18.57
CA ASN A 3 -13.32 9.56 -19.00
C ASN A 3 -13.04 11.01 -18.50
N ILE A 4 -14.07 11.86 -18.44
CA ILE A 4 -13.95 13.25 -17.96
C ILE A 4 -13.74 13.28 -16.45
N GLU A 5 -14.43 12.40 -15.71
CA GLU A 5 -14.29 12.26 -14.26
C GLU A 5 -12.88 11.80 -13.88
N LEU A 6 -12.37 10.76 -14.55
CA LEU A 6 -11.02 10.26 -14.33
C LEU A 6 -9.97 11.33 -14.65
N THR A 7 -10.13 12.06 -15.77
CA THR A 7 -9.22 13.16 -16.14
C THR A 7 -9.23 14.27 -15.11
N THR A 8 -10.39 14.61 -14.55
CA THR A 8 -10.53 15.64 -13.52
C THR A 8 -9.83 15.22 -12.24
N ARG A 9 -10.02 13.96 -11.82
CA ARG A 9 -9.32 13.40 -10.67
C ARG A 9 -7.81 13.45 -10.86
N LEU A 10 -7.29 13.03 -12.02
CA LEU A 10 -5.86 13.08 -12.30
C LEU A 10 -5.27 14.49 -12.16
N LYS A 11 -5.94 15.51 -12.69
CA LYS A 11 -5.50 16.91 -12.54
C LYS A 11 -5.46 17.38 -11.09
N ILE A 12 -6.43 16.96 -10.27
CA ILE A 12 -6.42 17.24 -8.83
C ILE A 12 -5.22 16.57 -8.15
N TRP A 13 -4.93 15.32 -8.51
CA TRP A 13 -3.77 14.58 -8.00
C TRP A 13 -2.44 15.24 -8.40
N GLU A 14 -2.28 15.64 -9.66
CA GLU A 14 -1.10 16.39 -10.13
C GLU A 14 -0.91 17.69 -9.34
N GLY A 15 -2.00 18.43 -9.11
CA GLY A 15 -1.98 19.64 -8.27
C GLY A 15 -1.56 19.35 -6.84
N ALA A 16 -2.06 18.27 -6.24
CA ALA A 16 -1.69 17.87 -4.88
C ALA A 16 -0.21 17.53 -4.75
N ILE A 17 0.34 16.79 -5.73
CA ILE A 17 1.77 16.45 -5.79
C ILE A 17 2.62 17.73 -5.88
N LEU A 18 2.23 18.68 -6.74
CA LEU A 18 2.94 19.94 -6.89
C LEU A 18 2.97 20.76 -5.59
N VAL A 19 1.82 20.86 -4.91
CA VAL A 19 1.70 21.55 -3.62
C VAL A 19 2.59 20.89 -2.56
N GLU A 20 2.63 19.55 -2.53
CA GLU A 20 3.48 18.82 -1.61
C GLU A 20 4.97 19.11 -1.86
N HIS A 21 5.41 19.09 -3.12
CA HIS A 21 6.79 19.43 -3.50
C HIS A 21 7.15 20.87 -3.10
N GLN A 22 6.25 21.83 -3.32
CA GLN A 22 6.44 23.21 -2.90
C GLN A 22 6.51 23.34 -1.37
N GLY A 23 5.69 22.60 -0.63
CA GLY A 23 5.73 22.54 0.83
C GLY A 23 7.08 22.05 1.36
N ARG A 24 7.59 20.94 0.80
CA ARG A 24 8.92 20.40 1.11
C ARG A 24 10.04 21.42 0.84
N ALA A 25 10.00 22.08 -0.32
CA ALA A 25 10.99 23.09 -0.70
C ALA A 25 10.95 24.31 0.24
N THR A 26 9.74 24.75 0.64
CA THR A 26 9.56 25.88 1.56
C THR A 26 10.19 25.63 2.92
N ILE A 27 9.96 24.44 3.50
CA ILE A 27 10.52 24.11 4.81
C ILE A 27 12.04 23.95 4.73
N ARG A 28 12.56 23.32 3.67
CA ARG A 28 14.00 23.24 3.42
C ARG A 28 14.62 24.65 3.40
N HIS A 29 14.02 25.58 2.66
CA HIS A 29 14.51 26.95 2.60
C HIS A 29 14.51 27.63 3.98
N LYS A 30 13.47 27.41 4.79
CA LYS A 30 13.42 27.94 6.16
C LYS A 30 14.56 27.39 7.03
N ILE A 31 14.85 26.09 6.95
CA ILE A 31 15.97 25.48 7.68
C ILE A 31 17.30 26.12 7.25
N GLU A 32 17.52 26.30 5.94
CA GLU A 32 18.72 26.96 5.41
C GLU A 32 18.87 28.39 5.92
N GLN A 33 17.78 29.15 6.04
CA GLN A 33 17.81 30.51 6.60
C GLN A 33 18.16 30.51 8.09
N LEU A 34 17.57 29.61 8.87
CA LEU A 34 17.87 29.49 10.30
C LEU A 34 19.35 29.13 10.54
N LEU A 35 19.92 28.25 9.69
CA LEU A 35 21.35 27.93 9.74
C LEU A 35 22.22 29.15 9.41
N LYS A 36 21.85 29.96 8.41
CA LYS A 36 22.60 31.18 8.05
C LYS A 36 22.54 32.25 9.14
N LEU A 37 21.45 32.31 9.89
CA LEU A 37 21.23 33.28 10.95
C LEU A 37 21.81 32.82 12.31
N ASN A 38 22.47 31.65 12.37
CA ASN A 38 22.91 31.02 13.61
C ASN A 38 21.78 30.94 14.66
N ALA A 39 20.60 30.53 14.22
CA ALA A 39 19.46 30.29 15.11
C ALA A 39 19.80 29.20 16.14
N SER A 40 19.01 29.14 17.22
CA SER A 40 19.25 28.16 18.27
C SER A 40 19.02 26.73 17.77
N GLU A 41 19.76 25.77 18.33
CA GLU A 41 19.60 24.35 18.00
C GLU A 41 18.16 23.87 18.29
N ALA A 42 17.52 24.40 19.32
CA ALA A 42 16.14 24.09 19.67
C ALA A 42 15.14 24.51 18.57
N GLU A 43 15.33 25.69 17.96
CA GLU A 43 14.47 26.16 16.86
C GLU A 43 14.65 25.32 15.59
N ILE A 44 15.90 24.96 15.28
CA ILE A 44 16.21 24.10 14.13
C ILE A 44 15.62 22.70 14.36
N ALA A 45 15.78 22.13 15.56
CA ALA A 45 15.23 20.83 15.92
C ALA A 45 13.70 20.80 15.82
N ALA A 46 13.00 21.84 16.31
CA ALA A 46 11.56 21.94 16.21
C ALA A 46 11.07 21.93 14.75
N LEU A 47 11.77 22.65 13.86
CA LEU A 47 11.43 22.70 12.44
C LEU A 47 11.72 21.38 11.72
N VAL A 48 12.79 20.68 12.11
CA VAL A 48 13.12 19.34 11.61
C VAL A 48 12.07 18.31 12.03
N GLU A 49 11.61 18.34 13.28
CA GLU A 49 10.55 17.43 13.74
C GLU A 49 9.22 17.71 13.03
N GLN A 50 8.89 18.99 12.80
CA GLN A 50 7.74 19.35 11.97
C GLN A 50 7.85 18.79 10.54
N TYR A 51 9.04 18.89 9.93
CA TYR A 51 9.29 18.33 8.60
C TYR A 51 9.11 16.80 8.58
N LYS A 52 9.69 16.10 9.56
CA LYS A 52 9.55 14.63 9.67
C LYS A 52 8.09 14.23 9.84
N ALA A 53 7.35 14.86 10.75
CA ALA A 53 5.96 14.52 10.99
C ALA A 53 5.07 14.68 9.73
N GLN A 54 5.39 15.65 8.87
CA GLN A 54 4.59 15.96 7.69
C GLN A 54 5.03 15.21 6.41
N TYR A 55 6.32 14.95 6.24
CA TYR A 55 6.87 14.48 4.95
C TYR A 55 7.77 13.25 5.04
N SER A 56 8.06 12.72 6.24
CA SER A 56 8.81 11.46 6.34
C SER A 56 7.96 10.29 5.85
N ASP A 57 8.64 9.27 5.32
CA ASP A 57 7.99 8.04 4.84
C ASP A 57 7.37 7.19 5.97
N TYR A 58 7.62 7.58 7.22
CA TYR A 58 7.11 6.94 8.44
C TYR A 58 6.32 7.93 9.32
N GLY A 59 5.87 9.06 8.78
CA GLY A 59 5.02 10.00 9.51
C GLY A 59 3.59 9.49 9.69
N TYR A 60 2.87 10.07 10.65
CA TYR A 60 1.51 9.64 11.02
C TYR A 60 0.54 9.56 9.81
N LYS A 61 0.63 10.51 8.87
CA LYS A 61 -0.20 10.53 7.66
C LYS A 61 0.05 9.31 6.77
N ARG A 62 1.30 8.85 6.71
CA ARG A 62 1.67 7.70 5.89
C ARG A 62 1.19 6.42 6.56
N GLU A 63 1.27 6.31 7.88
CA GLU A 63 0.67 5.21 8.65
C GLU A 63 -0.84 5.12 8.40
N GLU A 64 -1.56 6.26 8.46
CA GLU A 64 -2.99 6.34 8.18
C GLU A 64 -3.32 5.91 6.74
N THR A 65 -2.55 6.40 5.76
CA THR A 65 -2.73 6.05 4.34
C THR A 65 -2.47 4.56 4.10
N ILE A 66 -1.41 4.00 4.70
CA ILE A 66 -1.10 2.57 4.62
C ILE A 66 -2.22 1.75 5.25
N ALA A 67 -2.73 2.15 6.42
CA ALA A 67 -3.83 1.46 7.09
C ALA A 67 -5.09 1.44 6.22
N PHE A 68 -5.46 2.59 5.65
CA PHE A 68 -6.59 2.74 4.73
C PHE A 68 -6.48 1.80 3.53
N HIS A 69 -5.33 1.79 2.84
CA HIS A 69 -5.14 0.92 1.68
C HIS A 69 -5.03 -0.55 2.07
N SER A 70 -4.37 -0.87 3.19
CA SER A 70 -4.25 -2.24 3.68
C SER A 70 -5.60 -2.85 4.07
N GLN A 71 -6.53 -2.04 4.58
CA GLN A 71 -7.90 -2.49 4.86
C GLN A 71 -8.65 -2.79 3.56
N ARG A 72 -8.63 -1.85 2.60
CA ARG A 72 -9.31 -2.01 1.30
C ARG A 72 -8.76 -3.15 0.44
N VAL A 73 -7.47 -3.46 0.57
CA VAL A 73 -6.87 -4.62 -0.08
C VAL A 73 -7.24 -5.91 0.65
N ARG A 74 -7.35 -5.89 1.99
CA ARG A 74 -7.76 -7.08 2.74
C ARG A 74 -9.18 -7.49 2.44
N ASP A 75 -10.13 -6.57 2.35
CA ASP A 75 -11.55 -6.92 2.22
C ASP A 75 -11.86 -7.86 1.02
N PRO A 76 -11.29 -7.68 -0.18
CA PRO A 76 -11.45 -8.63 -1.30
C PRO A 76 -10.74 -9.98 -1.12
N PHE A 77 -9.70 -10.06 -0.29
CA PHE A 77 -8.93 -11.27 -0.02
C PHE A 77 -9.36 -11.99 1.25
N LEU A 78 -10.28 -11.42 2.03
CA LEU A 78 -11.00 -12.17 3.04
C LEU A 78 -11.78 -13.26 2.30
N PRO A 79 -11.72 -14.53 2.74
CA PRO A 79 -12.51 -15.57 2.13
C PRO A 79 -13.97 -15.13 2.17
N THR A 80 -14.53 -14.79 1.00
CA THR A 80 -15.95 -14.51 0.85
C THR A 80 -16.67 -15.74 1.34
N GLN A 81 -17.61 -15.53 2.27
CA GLN A 81 -18.42 -16.62 2.82
C GLN A 81 -18.98 -17.46 1.68
N ASP A 82 -18.60 -18.74 1.70
CA ASP A 82 -19.11 -19.87 0.92
C ASP A 82 -19.57 -19.55 -0.51
N ILE A 83 -18.62 -19.54 -1.45
CA ILE A 83 -18.97 -19.87 -2.84
C ILE A 83 -19.18 -21.39 -2.86
N GLU A 84 -20.44 -21.84 -2.81
CA GLU A 84 -20.79 -23.20 -3.19
C GLU A 84 -20.47 -23.38 -4.68
N MET A 85 -19.24 -23.81 -4.98
CA MET A 85 -18.87 -24.22 -6.32
C MET A 85 -19.27 -25.69 -6.52
N PRO A 86 -19.97 -26.05 -7.60
CA PRO A 86 -20.20 -27.45 -7.92
C PRO A 86 -18.86 -28.15 -8.12
N LEU A 87 -18.69 -29.31 -7.47
CA LEU A 87 -17.48 -30.15 -7.43
C LEU A 87 -16.93 -30.62 -8.80
N GLY A 88 -17.51 -30.18 -9.93
CA GLY A 88 -17.21 -30.66 -11.28
C GLY A 88 -16.25 -29.81 -12.11
N GLU A 89 -15.81 -28.64 -11.64
CA GLU A 89 -14.96 -27.72 -12.43
C GLU A 89 -13.66 -27.30 -11.71
N LEU A 90 -13.17 -28.09 -10.75
CA LEU A 90 -11.83 -27.88 -10.21
C LEU A 90 -10.81 -28.64 -11.09
N PRO A 91 -9.77 -27.97 -11.65
CA PRO A 91 -8.74 -28.60 -12.48
C PRO A 91 -7.69 -29.32 -11.63
N CYS A 92 -8.14 -30.07 -10.62
CA CYS A 92 -7.28 -30.81 -9.72
C CYS A 92 -7.95 -32.14 -9.40
N GLU A 93 -7.71 -33.15 -10.23
CA GLU A 93 -7.96 -34.54 -9.82
C GLU A 93 -7.11 -34.84 -8.59
N GLY A 94 -7.73 -34.97 -7.41
CA GLY A 94 -7.02 -35.53 -6.25
C GLY A 94 -7.38 -35.09 -4.84
N VAL A 95 -8.42 -34.29 -4.59
CA VAL A 95 -8.83 -33.99 -3.19
C VAL A 95 -10.27 -34.40 -2.94
N GLN A 96 -10.45 -35.67 -2.58
CA GLN A 96 -11.72 -36.17 -2.07
C GLN A 96 -11.74 -36.01 -0.55
N GLY A 97 -12.33 -34.91 -0.07
CA GLY A 97 -12.57 -34.66 1.35
C GLY A 97 -12.86 -33.19 1.62
N ARG A 98 -13.79 -32.89 2.55
CA ARG A 98 -14.00 -31.53 3.06
C ARG A 98 -12.74 -31.10 3.81
N VAL A 99 -11.92 -30.28 3.16
CA VAL A 99 -10.78 -29.63 3.81
C VAL A 99 -11.27 -28.32 4.40
N GLN A 100 -11.17 -28.15 5.71
CA GLN A 100 -11.31 -26.81 6.32
C GLN A 100 -10.18 -25.94 5.75
N LEU A 101 -10.53 -24.74 5.23
CA LEU A 101 -9.63 -23.88 4.44
C LEU A 101 -8.26 -23.59 5.10
N GLY A 102 -8.12 -23.74 6.42
CA GLY A 102 -6.84 -23.60 7.13
C GLY A 102 -5.78 -24.63 6.75
N GLU A 103 -6.17 -25.84 6.33
CA GLU A 103 -5.22 -26.91 5.93
C GLU A 103 -4.83 -26.84 4.44
N ALA A 104 -5.70 -26.26 3.60
CA ALA A 104 -5.45 -26.14 2.16
C ALA A 104 -4.29 -25.20 1.82
N ILE A 105 -4.09 -24.15 2.62
CA ILE A 105 -3.00 -23.18 2.42
C ILE A 105 -1.64 -23.88 2.60
N HIS A 106 -1.51 -24.78 3.57
CA HIS A 106 -0.27 -25.54 3.78
C HIS A 106 0.02 -26.54 2.65
N SER A 107 -1.01 -27.13 2.04
CA SER A 107 -0.84 -28.07 0.93
C SER A 107 -0.46 -27.38 -0.39
N CYS A 108 -1.05 -26.22 -0.70
CA CYS A 108 -0.67 -25.47 -1.91
C CYS A 108 0.74 -24.88 -1.82
N GLN A 109 1.18 -24.51 -0.62
CA GLN A 109 2.54 -24.01 -0.42
C GLN A 109 3.60 -25.10 -0.67
N ALA A 110 3.26 -26.37 -0.44
CA ALA A 110 4.13 -27.50 -0.78
C ALA A 110 4.27 -27.72 -2.30
N CYS A 111 3.24 -27.42 -3.10
CA CYS A 111 3.31 -27.50 -4.56
C CYS A 111 4.17 -26.38 -5.18
N VAL A 112 4.19 -25.18 -4.58
CA VAL A 112 5.01 -24.06 -5.09
C VAL A 112 6.52 -24.31 -4.88
N PHE A 113 6.90 -25.12 -3.89
CA PHE A 113 8.30 -25.47 -3.62
C PHE A 113 8.78 -26.76 -4.30
N ALA A 114 7.87 -27.55 -4.90
CA ALA A 114 8.23 -28.75 -5.64
C ALA A 114 8.16 -28.47 -7.16
N ASP A 115 9.33 -28.26 -7.75
CA ASP A 115 9.68 -28.04 -9.16
C ASP A 115 9.05 -29.02 -10.18
N ARG A 116 7.72 -29.09 -10.30
CA ARG A 116 7.02 -29.88 -11.34
C ARG A 116 5.71 -29.23 -11.80
N CYS A 117 5.83 -28.07 -12.43
CA CYS A 117 4.86 -27.67 -13.46
C CYS A 117 5.52 -27.84 -14.83
N SER A 118 5.51 -29.07 -15.34
CA SER A 118 5.80 -29.33 -16.76
C SER A 118 4.60 -28.91 -17.60
N TYR A 119 4.59 -27.64 -18.02
CA TYR A 119 3.74 -27.14 -19.10
C TYR A 119 4.56 -27.11 -20.38
N LEU A 120 4.59 -28.22 -21.11
CA LEU A 120 4.83 -28.30 -22.57
C LEU A 120 4.30 -29.65 -23.04
N ASP A 121 3.06 -29.65 -23.55
CA ASP A 121 2.74 -29.97 -24.95
C ASP A 121 1.25 -29.66 -25.24
#